data_AF-A0AAQ5ZDC0-F1
#
_entry.id   AF-A0AAQ5ZDC0-F1
#
_cell.length_a   1.000
_cell.length_b   1.000
_cell.length_c   1.000
_cell.angle_alpha   90.00
_cell.angle_beta   90.00
_cell.angle_gamma   90.00
#
_symmetry.space_group_name_H-M   'P 1'
#
loop_
_entity.id
_entity.type
_entity.pdbx_description
1 polymer ?
#
loop_
_entity_poly.entity_id
_entity_poly.type
_entity_poly.pdbx_seq_one_letter_code
_entity_poly.pdbx_strand_id
1 'polypeptide(L)'
;MPYLGGEETVRELRRALSNPNVQSDQLRYRNTILKVIRLPSLVEYVEQPLAAGLRDRAACVRRVAVLGWAKLHNLQASSEIDAAVVNELYSLLRDPDPVVMVNCLRALEEILKDEGGVAINKPITHHLLNRLKECDIWGQCQVLRVLQRYRPQSEDELFDILSLLDASLVSPHPPIMAATLSLFLSLCSGQPAVSLAALERVRGPLLAACGSGSREMRFTALCHIQLLLRSIPGLMGAHYKRFFCGYAEPAYIKQRKMQVLVELVNDENVAMLLDELKGYCTDVNAETAQAAITAIGRIGRSYSDRCLEILTGLLGLKQDHITSAVVQTMRDLVWVCPQCSDTVCFALEGCEETLQDSQGRQALLWLLGVYGERVSSAPYTLEVFIDGVRSEASLGVKMELLTATMRLFLCRPAETQDMLGRLLHYCIEEETDMCVRDQALLYYRLLHCGIEETRKVLQGRRSDPSLGVLIGRPAEPVSQWARSFNTLEPLRQGSIETESVSRGSPEHTMFDPKPNADLSNTLDCSRIEKVHSGK
;
A
#
# COMPACT_ATOMS: atom_id res chain seq x y z
N MET A 1 29.92 -8.70 -42.25
CA MET A 1 30.13 -7.53 -41.37
C MET A 1 31.52 -6.99 -41.65
N PRO A 2 31.70 -5.99 -42.53
CA PRO A 2 33.02 -5.41 -42.72
C PRO A 2 33.33 -4.56 -41.48
N TYR A 3 34.47 -4.83 -40.87
CA TYR A 3 35.08 -4.01 -39.84
C TYR A 3 35.35 -2.63 -40.43
N LEU A 4 34.44 -1.68 -40.22
CA LEU A 4 34.73 -0.26 -40.40
C LEU A 4 35.78 0.08 -39.33
N GLY A 5 37.02 0.32 -39.77
CA GLY A 5 38.08 0.76 -38.88
C GLY A 5 37.65 2.03 -38.14
N GLY A 6 38.00 2.13 -36.85
CA GLY A 6 37.63 3.27 -36.01
C GLY A 6 37.88 4.63 -36.69
N GLU A 7 38.97 4.75 -37.45
CA GLU A 7 39.32 5.98 -38.17
C GLU A 7 38.33 6.40 -39.27
N GLU A 8 37.74 5.47 -40.03
CA GLU A 8 36.74 5.80 -41.05
C GLU A 8 35.44 6.29 -40.40
N THR A 9 35.03 5.63 -39.30
CA THR A 9 33.87 6.08 -38.53
C THR A 9 34.08 7.42 -37.85
N VAL A 10 35.31 7.74 -37.40
CA VAL A 10 35.69 9.05 -36.86
C VAL A 10 35.71 10.12 -37.95
N ARG A 11 36.17 9.77 -39.16
CA ARG A 11 36.17 10.69 -40.32
C ARG A 11 34.76 10.96 -40.82
N GLU A 12 33.90 9.95 -40.86
CA GLU A 12 32.47 10.10 -41.14
C GLU A 12 31.76 10.91 -40.05
N LEU A 13 32.10 10.70 -38.78
CA LEU A 13 31.59 11.51 -37.67
C LEU A 13 32.02 12.97 -37.83
N ARG A 14 33.31 13.27 -38.02
CA ARG A 14 33.78 14.65 -38.24
C ARG A 14 33.09 15.30 -39.45
N ARG A 15 32.90 14.56 -40.55
CA ARG A 15 32.16 15.05 -41.74
C ARG A 15 30.68 15.28 -41.45
N ALA A 16 30.02 14.39 -40.72
CA ALA A 16 28.61 14.52 -40.35
C ALA A 16 28.38 15.64 -39.32
N LEU A 17 29.30 15.82 -38.38
CA LEU A 17 29.26 16.88 -37.37
C LEU A 17 29.63 18.26 -37.93
N SER A 18 30.38 18.31 -39.04
CA SER A 18 30.72 19.57 -39.74
C SER A 18 29.73 19.92 -40.86
N ASN A 19 28.79 19.03 -41.18
CA ASN A 19 27.84 19.25 -42.27
C ASN A 19 26.58 19.97 -41.76
N PRO A 20 26.31 21.22 -42.18
CA PRO A 20 25.16 21.98 -41.71
C PRO A 20 23.82 21.29 -42.03
N ASN A 21 23.76 20.48 -43.10
CA ASN A 21 22.55 19.73 -43.49
C ASN A 21 22.27 18.52 -42.57
N VAL A 22 23.31 17.97 -41.95
CA VAL A 22 23.16 16.88 -40.97
C VAL A 22 22.86 17.47 -39.60
N GLN A 23 23.44 18.62 -39.24
CA GLN A 23 23.10 19.37 -38.04
C GLN A 23 21.65 19.89 -38.05
N SER A 24 21.10 20.22 -39.22
CA SER A 24 19.69 20.61 -39.37
C SER A 24 18.72 19.42 -39.22
N ASP A 25 19.15 18.19 -39.50
CA ASP A 25 18.34 16.98 -39.35
C ASP A 25 18.57 16.33 -37.98
N GLN A 26 17.64 16.60 -37.06
CA GLN A 26 17.69 16.18 -35.66
C GLN A 26 17.86 14.66 -35.48
N LEU A 27 17.20 13.85 -36.32
CA LEU A 27 17.24 12.38 -36.21
C LEU A 27 18.55 11.85 -36.73
N ARG A 28 19.05 12.40 -37.83
CA ARG A 28 20.32 11.99 -38.44
C ARG A 28 21.49 12.35 -37.54
N TYR A 29 21.54 13.58 -37.01
CA TYR A 29 22.58 14.01 -36.08
C TYR A 29 22.61 13.17 -34.80
N ARG A 30 21.43 12.92 -34.20
CA ARG A 30 21.29 12.06 -33.01
C ARG A 30 21.75 10.63 -33.29
N ASN A 31 21.32 10.02 -34.40
CA ASN A 31 21.70 8.64 -34.72
C ASN A 31 23.20 8.50 -34.97
N THR A 32 23.83 9.47 -35.64
CA THR A 32 25.27 9.47 -35.86
C THR A 32 26.04 9.56 -34.54
N ILE A 33 25.67 10.48 -33.64
CA ILE A 33 26.34 10.63 -32.34
C ILE A 33 26.14 9.39 -31.45
N LEU A 34 24.92 8.86 -31.38
CA LEU A 34 24.64 7.67 -30.57
C LEU A 34 25.32 6.40 -31.07
N LYS A 35 25.52 6.28 -32.39
CA LYS A 35 26.24 5.14 -32.97
C LYS A 35 27.71 5.16 -32.58
N VAL A 36 28.33 6.34 -32.50
CA VAL A 36 29.76 6.46 -32.19
C VAL A 36 30.02 6.40 -30.69
N ILE A 37 29.17 7.00 -29.85
CA ILE A 37 29.30 6.90 -28.38
C ILE A 37 29.30 5.43 -27.91
N ARG A 38 28.56 4.53 -28.58
CA ARG A 38 28.48 3.10 -28.23
C ARG A 38 29.74 2.28 -28.53
N LEU A 39 30.74 2.84 -29.20
CA LEU A 39 31.99 2.15 -29.53
C LEU A 39 33.07 2.60 -28.53
N PRO A 40 33.50 1.74 -27.58
CA PRO A 40 34.44 2.13 -26.51
C PRO A 40 35.77 2.67 -27.03
N SER A 41 36.23 2.21 -28.20
CA SER A 41 37.47 2.64 -28.85
C SER A 41 37.41 4.03 -29.47
N LEU A 42 36.23 4.67 -29.53
CA LEU A 42 36.03 5.96 -30.18
C LEU A 42 35.67 7.09 -29.21
N VAL A 43 35.61 6.80 -27.91
CA VAL A 43 35.15 7.75 -26.89
C VAL A 43 36.03 9.01 -26.85
N GLU A 44 37.35 8.86 -26.84
CA GLU A 44 38.32 9.97 -26.84
C GLU A 44 38.17 10.92 -28.05
N TYR A 45 37.69 10.40 -29.19
CA TYR A 45 37.48 11.19 -30.40
C TYR A 45 36.14 11.93 -30.41
N VAL A 46 35.24 11.62 -29.49
CA VAL A 46 33.89 12.19 -29.40
C VAL A 46 33.84 13.36 -28.42
N GLU A 47 34.74 13.43 -27.44
CA GLU A 47 34.81 14.53 -26.48
C GLU A 47 34.97 15.90 -27.13
N GLN A 48 35.94 16.06 -28.03
CA GLN A 48 36.21 17.34 -28.68
C GLN A 48 35.02 17.83 -29.53
N PRO A 49 34.38 17.01 -30.38
CA PRO A 49 33.15 17.41 -31.08
C PRO A 49 31.96 17.67 -30.15
N LEU A 50 31.81 16.93 -29.05
CA LEU A 50 30.75 17.21 -28.07
C LEU A 50 30.99 18.54 -27.36
N ALA A 51 32.22 18.85 -26.96
CA ALA A 51 32.59 20.14 -26.37
C ALA A 51 32.31 21.30 -27.33
N ALA A 52 32.64 21.14 -28.62
CA ALA A 52 32.28 22.13 -29.65
C ALA A 52 30.76 22.26 -29.82
N GLY A 53 30.03 21.13 -29.78
CA GLY A 53 28.58 21.10 -29.89
C GLY A 53 27.83 21.81 -28.74
N LEU A 54 28.43 21.93 -27.56
CA LEU A 54 27.84 22.71 -26.44
C LEU A 54 27.72 24.21 -26.77
N ARG A 55 28.62 24.75 -27.61
CA ARG A 55 28.66 26.17 -27.99
C ARG A 55 28.07 26.45 -29.38
N ASP A 56 27.41 25.47 -29.98
CA ASP A 56 26.85 25.61 -31.32
C ASP A 56 25.70 26.65 -31.34
N ARG A 57 25.49 27.31 -32.48
CA ARG A 57 24.40 28.28 -32.66
C ARG A 57 23.03 27.60 -32.68
N ALA A 58 22.95 26.40 -33.24
CA ALA A 58 21.72 25.65 -33.40
C ALA A 58 21.35 24.91 -32.11
N ALA A 59 20.15 25.17 -31.59
CA ALA A 59 19.66 24.51 -30.38
C ALA A 59 19.60 22.98 -30.52
N CYS A 60 19.30 22.45 -31.71
CA CYS A 60 19.30 21.01 -31.97
C CYS A 60 20.65 20.35 -31.69
N VAL A 61 21.75 21.01 -32.08
CA VAL A 61 23.11 20.53 -31.86
C VAL A 61 23.43 20.54 -30.37
N ARG A 62 23.13 21.63 -29.67
CA ARG A 62 23.33 21.74 -28.21
C ARG A 62 22.55 20.66 -27.45
N ARG A 63 21.28 20.41 -27.81
CA ARG A 63 20.46 19.34 -27.19
C ARG A 63 21.12 17.98 -27.27
N VAL A 64 21.67 17.64 -28.44
CA VAL A 64 22.30 16.32 -28.66
C VAL A 64 23.68 16.27 -28.02
N ALA A 65 24.45 17.36 -28.03
CA ALA A 65 25.75 17.43 -27.36
C ALA A 65 25.62 17.20 -25.85
N VAL A 66 24.66 17.87 -25.20
CA VAL A 66 24.35 17.71 -23.78
C VAL A 66 23.98 16.27 -23.41
N LEU A 67 23.06 15.65 -24.16
CA LEU A 67 22.70 14.25 -23.93
C LEU A 67 23.83 13.28 -24.31
N GLY A 68 24.73 13.69 -25.21
CA GLY A 68 25.94 12.98 -25.56
C GLY A 68 26.89 12.86 -24.37
N TRP A 69 27.15 13.96 -23.67
CA TRP A 69 27.97 13.98 -22.45
C TRP A 69 27.41 13.08 -21.34
N ALA A 70 26.10 13.12 -21.08
CA ALA A 70 25.47 12.22 -20.11
C ALA A 70 25.66 10.73 -20.47
N LYS A 71 25.62 10.39 -21.77
CA LYS A 71 25.84 9.02 -22.23
C LYS A 71 27.31 8.61 -22.21
N LEU A 72 28.21 9.55 -22.46
CA LEU A 72 29.65 9.32 -22.37
C LEU A 72 30.03 8.93 -20.95
N HIS A 73 29.53 9.69 -19.97
CA HIS A 73 29.69 9.41 -18.55
C HIS A 73 29.23 7.99 -18.19
N ASN A 74 28.03 7.59 -18.63
CA ASN A 74 27.50 6.26 -18.34
C ASN A 74 28.29 5.09 -18.94
N LEU A 75 29.08 5.33 -19.99
CA LEU A 75 29.95 4.32 -20.58
C LEU A 75 31.34 4.30 -19.93
N GLN A 76 31.79 5.43 -19.40
CA GLN A 76 33.07 5.61 -18.74
C GLN A 76 32.89 6.14 -17.32
N ALA A 77 32.12 5.42 -16.50
CA ALA A 77 31.82 5.85 -15.12
C ALA A 77 33.06 5.98 -14.21
N SER A 78 34.22 5.47 -14.63
CA SER A 78 35.50 5.59 -13.91
C SER A 78 36.35 6.78 -14.34
N SER A 79 35.98 7.50 -15.40
CA SER A 79 36.74 8.66 -15.89
C SER A 79 36.13 9.94 -15.32
N GLU A 80 36.94 10.74 -14.64
CA GLU A 80 36.52 12.07 -14.20
C GLU A 80 36.27 12.95 -15.44
N ILE A 81 35.11 13.60 -15.48
CA ILE A 81 34.80 14.57 -16.52
C ILE A 81 35.51 15.89 -16.19
N ASP A 82 36.15 16.48 -17.19
CA ASP A 82 36.79 17.79 -17.06
C ASP A 82 35.83 18.84 -16.47
N ALA A 83 36.30 19.51 -15.40
CA ALA A 83 35.53 20.57 -14.73
C ALA A 83 35.11 21.71 -15.70
N ALA A 84 35.86 21.92 -16.79
CA ALA A 84 35.50 22.87 -17.84
C ALA A 84 34.18 22.52 -18.54
N VAL A 85 33.93 21.23 -18.78
CA VAL A 85 32.68 20.74 -19.40
C VAL A 85 31.51 20.92 -18.44
N VAL A 86 31.71 20.60 -17.16
CA VAL A 86 30.70 20.80 -16.11
C VAL A 86 30.32 22.28 -16.01
N ASN A 87 31.29 23.19 -16.01
CA ASN A 87 31.04 24.64 -16.01
C ASN A 87 30.25 25.11 -17.25
N GLU A 88 30.57 24.57 -18.43
CA GLU A 88 29.83 24.88 -19.65
C GLU A 88 28.38 24.39 -19.55
N LEU A 89 28.15 23.20 -19.02
CA LEU A 89 26.81 22.69 -18.76
C LEU A 89 26.05 23.60 -17.77
N TYR A 90 26.67 24.04 -16.67
CA TYR A 90 26.04 25.01 -15.78
C TYR A 90 25.67 26.33 -16.49
N SER A 91 26.45 26.77 -17.49
CA SER A 91 26.12 27.95 -18.30
C SER A 91 24.88 27.72 -19.18
N LEU A 92 24.70 26.50 -19.70
CA LEU A 92 23.57 26.08 -20.54
C LEU A 92 22.26 25.92 -19.76
N LEU A 93 22.28 26.00 -18.42
CA LEU A 93 21.06 26.15 -17.63
C LEU A 93 20.34 27.48 -17.92
N ARG A 94 21.02 28.46 -18.52
CA ARG A 94 20.43 29.74 -18.97
C ARG A 94 20.18 29.79 -20.47
N ASP A 95 20.24 28.65 -21.17
CA ASP A 95 20.03 28.59 -22.62
C ASP A 95 18.64 29.12 -23.01
N PRO A 96 18.50 29.89 -24.10
CA PRO A 96 17.20 30.36 -24.57
C PRO A 96 16.22 29.22 -24.88
N ASP A 97 16.69 28.05 -25.28
CA ASP A 97 15.85 26.90 -25.58
C ASP A 97 15.53 26.08 -24.31
N PRO A 98 14.24 25.92 -23.93
CA PRO A 98 13.87 25.23 -22.69
C PRO A 98 14.22 23.72 -22.73
N VAL A 99 14.27 23.12 -23.93
CA VAL A 99 14.63 21.71 -24.07
C VAL A 99 16.13 21.49 -23.84
N VAL A 100 16.99 22.40 -24.29
CA VAL A 100 18.43 22.39 -23.95
C VAL A 100 18.60 22.50 -22.44
N MET A 101 17.95 23.48 -21.81
CA MET A 101 18.00 23.69 -20.36
C MET A 101 17.60 22.41 -19.59
N VAL A 102 16.46 21.81 -19.89
CA VAL A 102 15.98 20.58 -19.24
C VAL A 102 16.93 19.40 -19.48
N ASN A 103 17.43 19.22 -20.70
CA ASN A 103 18.39 18.16 -21.00
C ASN A 103 19.71 18.38 -20.27
N CYS A 104 20.11 19.64 -20.09
CA CYS A 104 21.31 20.00 -19.35
C CYS A 104 21.17 19.67 -17.87
N LEU A 105 20.03 20.01 -17.28
CA LEU A 105 19.64 19.58 -15.94
C LEU A 105 19.72 18.06 -15.78
N ARG A 106 19.17 17.29 -16.74
CA ARG A 106 19.25 15.83 -16.74
C ARG A 106 20.68 15.30 -16.86
N ALA A 107 21.50 15.93 -17.70
CA ALA A 107 22.88 15.53 -17.90
C ALA A 107 23.73 15.80 -16.65
N LEU A 108 23.60 16.98 -16.05
CA LEU A 108 24.28 17.34 -14.82
C LEU A 108 23.85 16.44 -13.64
N GLU A 109 22.57 16.07 -13.55
CA GLU A 109 22.09 15.12 -12.53
C GLU A 109 22.75 13.74 -12.64
N GLU A 110 22.99 13.27 -13.87
CA GLU A 110 23.61 11.96 -14.11
C GLU A 110 25.13 12.01 -13.91
N ILE A 111 25.78 13.08 -14.38
CA ILE A 111 27.23 13.28 -14.26
C ILE A 111 27.63 13.48 -12.79
N LEU A 112 26.91 14.32 -12.06
CA LEU A 112 27.23 14.64 -10.66
C LEU A 112 26.54 13.71 -9.67
N LYS A 113 26.07 12.54 -10.12
CA LYS A 113 25.29 11.61 -9.30
C LYS A 113 26.05 11.18 -8.04
N ASP A 114 27.36 10.97 -8.15
CA ASP A 114 28.23 10.57 -7.04
C ASP A 114 28.47 11.73 -6.05
N GLU A 115 28.38 12.97 -6.51
CA GLU A 115 28.47 14.19 -5.67
C GLU A 115 27.12 14.58 -5.03
N GLY A 116 26.05 13.85 -5.31
CA GLY A 116 24.70 14.13 -4.81
C GLY A 116 23.79 14.90 -5.78
N GLY A 117 24.22 15.08 -7.03
CA GLY A 117 23.46 15.69 -8.12
C GLY A 117 23.81 17.16 -8.37
N VAL A 118 22.93 17.87 -9.09
CA VAL A 118 23.16 19.28 -9.46
C VAL A 118 23.14 20.18 -8.23
N ALA A 119 24.16 21.02 -8.10
CA ALA A 119 24.19 22.07 -7.09
C ALA A 119 23.28 23.24 -7.51
N ILE A 120 22.23 23.49 -6.73
CA ILE A 120 21.24 24.52 -7.04
C ILE A 120 21.40 25.69 -6.07
N ASN A 121 21.64 26.87 -6.65
CA ASN A 121 21.68 28.12 -5.91
C ASN A 121 20.39 28.92 -6.14
N LYS A 122 20.07 29.85 -5.24
CA LYS A 122 18.96 30.81 -5.36
C LYS A 122 18.71 31.37 -6.78
N PRO A 123 19.71 31.91 -7.51
CA PRO A 123 19.49 32.46 -8.85
C PRO A 123 19.10 31.39 -9.88
N ILE A 124 19.60 30.16 -9.73
CA ILE A 124 19.22 29.03 -10.60
C ILE A 124 17.78 28.63 -10.29
N THR A 125 17.41 28.52 -9.01
CA THR A 125 16.04 28.23 -8.58
C THR A 125 15.02 29.21 -9.17
N HIS A 126 15.23 30.52 -9.00
CA HIS A 126 14.32 31.52 -9.55
C HIS A 126 14.29 31.51 -11.09
N HIS A 127 15.42 31.29 -11.75
CA HIS A 127 15.46 31.19 -13.21
C HIS A 127 14.61 30.01 -13.72
N LEU A 128 14.77 28.83 -13.11
CA LEU A 128 14.05 27.63 -13.49
C LEU A 128 12.54 27.73 -13.21
N LEU A 129 12.16 28.32 -12.07
CA LEU A 129 10.76 28.53 -11.71
C LEU A 129 10.05 29.51 -12.65
N ASN A 130 10.70 30.64 -12.97
CA ASN A 130 10.11 31.64 -13.86
C ASN A 130 9.90 31.10 -15.29
N ARG A 131 10.73 30.17 -15.73
CA ARG A 131 10.64 29.54 -17.05
C ARG A 131 9.92 28.20 -17.05
N LEU A 132 9.38 27.76 -15.92
CA LEU A 132 8.74 26.45 -15.79
C LEU A 132 7.61 26.26 -16.82
N LYS A 133 6.82 27.32 -17.09
CA LYS A 133 5.70 27.28 -18.05
C LYS A 133 6.15 27.10 -19.52
N GLU A 134 7.40 27.42 -19.84
CA GLU A 134 7.96 27.26 -21.20
C GLU A 134 8.40 25.81 -21.45
N CYS A 135 8.62 25.03 -20.40
CA CYS A 135 9.01 23.63 -20.48
C CYS A 135 7.82 22.73 -20.81
N ASP A 136 8.12 21.60 -21.47
CA ASP A 136 7.14 20.53 -21.68
C ASP A 136 6.78 19.82 -20.35
N ILE A 137 5.74 19.00 -20.38
CA ILE A 137 5.21 18.29 -19.20
C ILE A 137 6.34 17.53 -18.45
N TRP A 138 7.21 16.84 -19.19
CA TRP A 138 8.30 16.06 -18.63
C TRP A 138 9.46 16.92 -18.13
N GLY A 139 9.74 18.04 -18.80
CA GLY A 139 10.72 19.02 -18.36
C GLY A 139 10.30 19.70 -17.06
N GLN A 140 9.02 20.09 -16.94
CA GLN A 140 8.47 20.65 -15.70
C GLN A 140 8.63 19.68 -14.54
N CYS A 141 8.28 18.40 -14.73
CA CYS A 141 8.45 17.38 -13.69
C CYS A 141 9.92 17.20 -13.28
N GLN A 142 10.86 17.27 -14.24
CA GLN A 142 12.28 17.15 -13.95
C GLN A 142 12.80 18.35 -13.15
N VAL A 143 12.43 19.57 -13.55
CA VAL A 143 12.80 20.79 -12.82
C VAL A 143 12.28 20.72 -11.39
N LEU A 144 10.99 20.41 -11.21
CA LEU A 144 10.37 20.30 -9.88
C LEU A 144 11.04 19.25 -9.00
N ARG A 145 11.44 18.09 -9.56
CA ARG A 145 12.17 17.05 -8.84
C ARG A 145 13.53 17.53 -8.35
N VAL A 146 14.29 18.21 -9.20
CA VAL A 146 15.63 18.71 -8.84
C VAL A 146 15.51 19.80 -7.77
N LEU A 147 14.49 20.66 -7.85
CA LEU A 147 14.19 21.67 -6.83
C LEU A 147 13.85 21.11 -5.44
N GLN A 148 13.49 19.82 -5.30
CA GLN A 148 13.25 19.21 -3.98
C GLN A 148 14.49 19.20 -3.08
N ARG A 149 15.70 19.30 -3.65
CA ARG A 149 16.95 19.40 -2.88
C ARG A 149 17.24 20.82 -2.39
N TYR A 150 16.60 21.84 -2.97
CA TYR A 150 16.81 23.22 -2.57
C TYR A 150 16.08 23.54 -1.26
N ARG A 151 16.78 24.18 -0.33
CA ARG A 151 16.19 24.67 0.92
C ARG A 151 16.28 26.20 0.98
N PRO A 152 15.14 26.92 1.06
CA PRO A 152 15.14 28.37 1.18
C PRO A 152 15.75 28.81 2.52
N GLN A 153 16.46 29.93 2.51
CA GLN A 153 17.13 30.48 3.70
C GLN A 153 16.24 31.44 4.51
N SER A 154 15.25 32.07 3.85
CA SER A 154 14.31 33.03 4.46
C SER A 154 12.87 32.60 4.21
N GLU A 155 11.97 32.97 5.12
CA GLU A 155 10.52 32.76 4.96
C GLU A 155 9.97 33.54 3.77
N ASP A 156 10.45 34.77 3.52
CA ASP A 156 10.02 35.58 2.36
C ASP A 156 10.32 34.85 1.04
N GLU A 157 11.51 34.26 0.93
CA GLU A 157 11.91 33.49 -0.25
C GLU A 157 11.08 32.23 -0.41
N LEU A 158 10.73 31.57 0.70
CA LEU A 158 9.82 30.43 0.67
C LEU A 158 8.47 30.87 0.06
N PHE A 159 7.85 31.94 0.56
CA PHE A 159 6.56 32.41 0.06
C PHE A 159 6.62 32.88 -1.41
N ASP A 160 7.71 33.50 -1.83
CA ASP A 160 7.94 33.84 -3.25
C ASP A 160 7.96 32.58 -4.13
N ILE A 161 8.67 31.53 -3.70
CA ILE A 161 8.73 30.25 -4.42
C ILE A 161 7.35 29.58 -4.46
N LEU A 162 6.63 29.55 -3.33
CA LEU A 162 5.29 28.95 -3.27
C LEU A 162 4.30 29.67 -4.19
N SER A 163 4.36 31.00 -4.26
CA SER A 163 3.52 31.81 -5.15
C SER A 163 3.76 31.50 -6.63
N LEU A 164 5.00 31.19 -7.01
CA LEU A 164 5.32 30.76 -8.38
C LEU A 164 4.80 29.34 -8.69
N LEU A 165 4.75 28.46 -7.69
CA LEU A 165 4.28 27.08 -7.81
C LEU A 165 2.74 26.93 -7.75
N ASP A 166 2.02 27.93 -7.22
CA ASP A 166 0.55 27.87 -7.11
C ASP A 166 -0.15 27.55 -8.44
N ALA A 167 0.36 28.12 -9.54
CA ALA A 167 -0.19 27.86 -10.87
C ALA A 167 0.03 26.42 -11.33
N SER A 168 1.14 25.77 -10.96
CA SER A 168 1.43 24.38 -11.33
C SER A 168 0.74 23.36 -10.42
N LEU A 169 0.33 23.77 -9.21
CA LEU A 169 -0.43 22.95 -8.27
C LEU A 169 -1.83 22.61 -8.79
N VAL A 170 -2.49 23.55 -9.46
CA VAL A 170 -3.83 23.38 -10.07
C VAL A 170 -3.74 22.94 -11.55
N SER A 171 -2.58 22.43 -11.98
CA SER A 171 -2.40 22.03 -13.37
C SER A 171 -3.32 20.85 -13.76
N PRO A 172 -3.81 20.83 -15.02
CA PRO A 172 -4.66 19.74 -15.51
C PRO A 172 -3.88 18.44 -15.73
N HIS A 173 -2.55 18.50 -15.76
CA HIS A 173 -1.68 17.35 -15.98
C HIS A 173 -1.26 16.75 -14.62
N PRO A 174 -1.74 15.52 -14.28
CA PRO A 174 -1.49 14.94 -12.97
C PRO A 174 -0.01 14.80 -12.59
N PRO A 175 0.94 14.50 -13.50
CA PRO A 175 2.36 14.43 -13.14
C PRO A 175 2.94 15.75 -12.63
N ILE A 176 2.54 16.88 -13.23
CA ILE A 176 3.03 18.22 -12.85
C ILE A 176 2.45 18.60 -11.50
N MET A 177 1.14 18.39 -11.32
CA MET A 177 0.46 18.60 -10.04
C MET A 177 1.09 17.76 -8.94
N ALA A 178 1.35 16.47 -9.17
CA ALA A 178 1.92 15.58 -8.16
C ALA A 178 3.37 15.94 -7.79
N ALA A 179 4.19 16.30 -8.79
CA ALA A 179 5.54 16.79 -8.57
C ALA A 179 5.55 18.13 -7.80
N THR A 180 4.63 19.03 -8.16
CA THR A 180 4.46 20.33 -7.48
C THR A 180 4.04 20.12 -6.04
N LEU A 181 3.02 19.28 -5.78
CA LEU A 181 2.54 19.00 -4.44
C LEU A 181 3.64 18.37 -3.58
N SER A 182 4.39 17.41 -4.12
CA SER A 182 5.51 16.80 -3.39
C SER A 182 6.58 17.83 -3.00
N LEU A 183 6.94 18.75 -3.91
CA LEU A 183 7.84 19.87 -3.61
C LEU A 183 7.24 20.83 -2.57
N PHE A 184 5.95 21.16 -2.71
CA PHE A 184 5.24 22.05 -1.80
C PHE A 184 5.22 21.49 -0.38
N LEU A 185 4.92 20.19 -0.23
CA LEU A 185 4.92 19.49 1.06
C LEU A 185 6.34 19.36 1.64
N SER A 186 7.38 19.16 0.82
CA SER A 186 8.75 19.10 1.32
C SER A 186 9.24 20.44 1.86
N LEU A 187 8.88 21.53 1.17
CA LEU A 187 9.24 22.90 1.57
C LEU A 187 8.44 23.35 2.80
N CYS A 188 7.16 22.99 2.88
CA CYS A 188 6.25 23.41 3.96
C CYS A 188 6.26 22.49 5.19
N SER A 189 7.28 21.65 5.37
CA SER A 189 7.34 20.70 6.51
C SER A 189 7.28 21.37 7.89
N GLY A 190 7.66 22.65 7.99
CA GLY A 190 7.55 23.46 9.21
C GLY A 190 6.24 24.24 9.38
N GLN A 191 5.35 24.25 8.38
CA GLN A 191 4.11 25.04 8.38
C GLN A 191 2.89 24.18 7.97
N PRO A 192 2.22 23.51 8.93
CA PRO A 192 1.15 22.57 8.62
C PRO A 192 -0.07 23.23 7.97
N ALA A 193 -0.41 24.47 8.35
CA ALA A 193 -1.56 25.19 7.78
C ALA A 193 -1.45 25.40 6.26
N VAL A 194 -0.25 25.77 5.78
CA VAL A 194 0.03 25.99 4.36
C VAL A 194 0.00 24.67 3.59
N SER A 195 0.50 23.59 4.19
CA SER A 195 0.40 22.25 3.61
C SER A 195 -1.04 21.78 3.42
N LEU A 196 -1.93 22.02 4.40
CA LEU A 196 -3.35 21.68 4.31
C LEU A 196 -4.06 22.46 3.20
N ALA A 197 -3.82 23.78 3.10
CA ALA A 197 -4.38 24.61 2.05
C ALA A 197 -3.96 24.15 0.63
N ALA A 198 -2.73 23.64 0.48
CA ALA A 198 -2.27 23.08 -0.79
C ALA A 198 -3.00 21.77 -1.14
N LEU A 199 -3.22 20.90 -0.16
CA LEU A 199 -3.97 19.64 -0.35
C LEU A 199 -5.42 19.91 -0.78
N GLU A 200 -6.05 20.95 -0.24
CA GLU A 200 -7.39 21.38 -0.66
C GLU A 200 -7.44 21.83 -2.13
N ARG A 201 -6.41 22.53 -2.59
CA ARG A 201 -6.33 22.99 -3.99
C ARG A 201 -6.15 21.83 -4.98
N VAL A 202 -5.45 20.77 -4.57
CA VAL A 202 -5.19 19.59 -5.42
C VAL A 202 -6.43 18.71 -5.66
N ARG A 203 -7.50 18.90 -4.88
CA ARG A 203 -8.79 18.22 -5.05
C ARG A 203 -9.30 18.23 -6.49
N GLY A 204 -9.31 19.40 -7.13
CA GLY A 204 -9.85 19.56 -8.48
C GLY A 204 -9.10 18.70 -9.52
N PRO A 205 -7.77 18.89 -9.66
CA PRO A 205 -6.93 18.09 -10.55
C PRO A 205 -7.02 16.58 -10.30
N LEU A 206 -7.05 16.12 -9.05
CA LEU A 206 -7.15 14.68 -8.75
C LEU A 206 -8.51 14.10 -9.15
N LEU A 207 -9.59 14.82 -8.90
CA LEU A 207 -10.92 14.39 -9.35
C LEU A 207 -10.99 14.33 -10.89
N ALA A 208 -10.34 15.25 -11.59
CA ALA A 208 -10.22 15.19 -13.04
C ALA A 208 -9.39 13.96 -13.50
N ALA A 209 -8.32 13.62 -12.79
CA ALA A 209 -7.50 12.44 -13.06
C ALA A 209 -8.27 11.13 -12.88
N CYS A 210 -9.15 11.03 -11.87
CA CYS A 210 -10.07 9.89 -11.72
C CYS A 210 -11.05 9.75 -12.89
N GLY A 211 -11.44 10.87 -13.51
CA GLY A 211 -12.28 10.87 -14.71
C GLY A 211 -11.53 10.59 -16.02
N SER A 212 -10.20 10.40 -15.97
CA SER A 212 -9.39 10.17 -17.18
C SER A 212 -9.81 8.90 -17.91
N GLY A 213 -9.72 8.90 -19.25
CA GLY A 213 -9.99 7.73 -20.09
C GLY A 213 -8.98 6.59 -19.88
N SER A 214 -7.75 6.90 -19.44
CA SER A 214 -6.72 5.91 -19.13
C SER A 214 -6.98 5.23 -17.79
N ARG A 215 -6.99 3.89 -17.78
CA ARG A 215 -7.33 3.08 -16.61
C ARG A 215 -6.25 3.17 -15.53
N GLU A 216 -5.00 3.21 -15.96
CA GLU A 216 -3.81 3.30 -15.13
C GLU A 216 -3.79 4.63 -14.38
N MET A 217 -4.05 5.75 -15.07
CA MET A 217 -4.12 7.07 -14.42
C MET A 217 -5.28 7.18 -13.44
N ARG A 218 -6.43 6.56 -13.75
CA ARG A 218 -7.55 6.50 -12.81
C ARG A 218 -7.18 5.74 -11.55
N PHE A 219 -6.55 4.58 -11.71
CA PHE A 219 -6.10 3.77 -10.58
C PHE A 219 -5.07 4.49 -9.72
N THR A 220 -4.05 5.12 -10.34
CA THR A 220 -3.07 5.89 -9.59
C THR A 220 -3.72 7.04 -8.86
N ALA A 221 -4.62 7.80 -9.50
CA ALA A 221 -5.34 8.90 -8.86
C ALA A 221 -6.15 8.43 -7.63
N LEU A 222 -6.82 7.27 -7.71
CA LEU A 222 -7.54 6.69 -6.57
C LEU A 222 -6.61 6.36 -5.40
N CYS A 223 -5.43 5.79 -5.66
CA CYS A 223 -4.43 5.51 -4.61
C CYS A 223 -3.94 6.80 -3.93
N HIS A 224 -3.70 7.87 -4.71
CA HIS A 224 -3.29 9.15 -4.13
C HIS A 224 -4.43 9.80 -3.34
N ILE A 225 -5.69 9.71 -3.80
CA ILE A 225 -6.84 10.20 -3.04
C ILE A 225 -6.97 9.46 -1.71
N GLN A 226 -6.84 8.13 -1.71
CA GLN A 226 -6.88 7.35 -0.48
C GLN A 226 -5.79 7.79 0.51
N LEU A 227 -4.59 8.08 0.01
CA LEU A 227 -3.51 8.61 0.85
C LEU A 227 -3.87 9.98 1.45
N LEU A 228 -4.49 10.87 0.67
CA LEU A 228 -4.93 12.19 1.14
C LEU A 228 -6.02 12.11 2.21
N LEU A 229 -6.97 11.18 2.05
CA LEU A 229 -8.08 11.02 3.00
C LEU A 229 -7.60 10.57 4.38
N ARG A 230 -6.41 9.96 4.50
CA ARG A 230 -5.80 9.65 5.80
C ARG A 230 -5.45 10.89 6.62
N SER A 231 -5.08 11.98 5.97
CA SER A 231 -4.69 13.22 6.66
C SER A 231 -5.82 14.25 6.73
N ILE A 232 -6.72 14.27 5.74
CA ILE A 232 -7.88 15.16 5.72
C ILE A 232 -9.15 14.34 5.43
N PRO A 233 -9.74 13.73 6.46
CA PRO A 233 -11.01 13.03 6.34
C PRO A 233 -12.09 13.98 5.77
N GLY A 234 -12.85 13.50 4.79
CA GLY A 234 -13.95 14.28 4.20
C GLY A 234 -13.57 15.30 3.12
N LEU A 235 -12.29 15.40 2.72
CA LEU A 235 -11.86 16.33 1.65
C LEU A 235 -12.66 16.16 0.34
N MET A 236 -13.01 14.92 0.00
CA MET A 236 -13.81 14.57 -1.19
C MET A 236 -15.31 14.39 -0.89
N GLY A 237 -15.78 14.70 0.33
CA GLY A 237 -17.12 14.36 0.82
C GLY A 237 -18.24 14.84 -0.12
N ALA A 238 -18.19 16.08 -0.61
CA ALA A 238 -19.19 16.64 -1.53
C ALA A 238 -19.24 15.96 -2.91
N HIS A 239 -18.21 15.20 -3.29
CA HIS A 239 -18.05 14.59 -4.61
C HIS A 239 -18.11 13.06 -4.59
N TYR A 240 -18.60 12.45 -3.49
CA TYR A 240 -18.66 11.00 -3.31
C TYR A 240 -19.28 10.24 -4.50
N LYS A 241 -20.32 10.82 -5.13
CA LYS A 241 -21.01 10.24 -6.30
C LYS A 241 -20.10 9.97 -7.50
N ARG A 242 -18.97 10.68 -7.62
CA ARG A 242 -17.99 10.44 -8.71
C ARG A 242 -17.22 9.13 -8.55
N PHE A 243 -17.22 8.56 -7.36
CA PHE A 243 -16.56 7.28 -7.06
C PHE A 243 -17.47 6.08 -7.21
N PHE A 244 -18.71 6.25 -7.71
CA PHE A 244 -19.53 5.11 -8.10
C PHE A 244 -18.87 4.30 -9.23
N CYS A 245 -19.08 2.99 -9.17
CA CYS A 245 -18.48 2.03 -10.08
C CYS A 245 -19.26 1.98 -11.38
N GLY A 246 -18.57 2.17 -12.51
CA GLY A 246 -19.15 1.95 -13.83
C GLY A 246 -19.18 0.46 -14.17
N TYR A 247 -20.17 0.03 -14.97
CA TYR A 247 -20.29 -1.37 -15.39
C TYR A 247 -19.05 -1.89 -16.14
N ALA A 248 -18.49 -1.08 -17.05
CA ALA A 248 -17.33 -1.44 -17.88
C ALA A 248 -15.97 -1.31 -17.16
N GLU A 249 -15.96 -0.98 -15.86
CA GLU A 249 -14.71 -0.81 -15.12
C GLU A 249 -14.14 -2.15 -14.64
N PRO A 250 -12.80 -2.34 -14.70
CA PRO A 250 -12.16 -3.53 -14.13
C PRO A 250 -12.34 -3.65 -12.61
N ALA A 251 -12.33 -4.89 -12.12
CA ALA A 251 -12.53 -5.21 -10.70
C ALA A 251 -11.58 -4.47 -9.75
N TYR A 252 -10.29 -4.36 -10.11
CA TYR A 252 -9.30 -3.66 -9.28
C TYR A 252 -9.60 -2.16 -9.12
N ILE A 253 -10.25 -1.51 -10.11
CA ILE A 253 -10.69 -0.11 -9.98
C ILE A 253 -11.92 -0.03 -9.09
N LYS A 254 -12.89 -0.93 -9.29
CA LYS A 254 -14.10 -1.00 -8.47
C LYS A 254 -13.75 -1.20 -6.99
N GLN A 255 -12.84 -2.13 -6.69
CA GLN A 255 -12.37 -2.39 -5.33
C GLN A 255 -11.74 -1.15 -4.68
N ARG A 256 -10.88 -0.42 -5.40
CA ARG A 256 -10.29 0.84 -4.89
C ARG A 256 -11.33 1.93 -4.68
N LYS A 257 -12.30 2.06 -5.58
CA LYS A 257 -13.42 2.99 -5.42
C LYS A 257 -14.23 2.68 -4.17
N MET A 258 -14.55 1.40 -3.92
CA MET A 258 -15.26 0.98 -2.71
C MET A 258 -14.48 1.33 -1.44
N GLN A 259 -13.15 1.13 -1.42
CA GLN A 259 -12.31 1.53 -0.29
C GLN A 259 -12.38 3.04 -0.02
N VAL A 260 -12.33 3.86 -1.09
CA VAL A 260 -12.50 5.32 -0.98
C VAL A 260 -13.89 5.69 -0.49
N LEU A 261 -14.95 5.02 -0.96
CA LEU A 261 -16.32 5.28 -0.52
C LEU A 261 -16.52 5.05 0.98
N VAL A 262 -15.89 4.01 1.54
CA VAL A 262 -15.92 3.73 2.99
C VAL A 262 -15.33 4.89 3.80
N GLU A 263 -14.25 5.51 3.32
CA GLU A 263 -13.59 6.65 3.99
C GLU A 263 -14.40 7.96 3.88
N LEU A 264 -15.38 8.03 2.97
CA LEU A 264 -16.20 9.21 2.70
C LEU A 264 -17.60 9.17 3.32
N VAL A 265 -17.93 8.12 4.07
CA VAL A 265 -19.26 7.98 4.67
C VAL A 265 -19.51 9.01 5.76
N ASN A 266 -20.67 9.65 5.72
CA ASN A 266 -21.18 10.56 6.73
C ASN A 266 -22.71 10.35 6.93
N ASP A 267 -23.29 11.02 7.94
CA ASP A 267 -24.71 10.87 8.28
C ASP A 267 -25.66 11.25 7.13
N GLU A 268 -25.23 12.16 6.25
CA GLU A 268 -26.01 12.67 5.12
C GLU A 268 -26.03 11.70 3.93
N ASN A 269 -24.91 11.02 3.67
CA ASN A 269 -24.71 10.23 2.45
C ASN A 269 -24.86 8.71 2.66
N VAL A 270 -24.86 8.23 3.90
CA VAL A 270 -24.82 6.80 4.23
C VAL A 270 -25.93 5.98 3.56
N ALA A 271 -27.17 6.50 3.49
CA ALA A 271 -28.29 5.79 2.89
C ALA A 271 -28.04 5.50 1.39
N MET A 272 -27.70 6.55 0.64
CA MET A 272 -27.40 6.45 -0.79
C MET A 272 -26.17 5.56 -1.07
N LEU A 273 -25.15 5.62 -0.21
CA LEU A 273 -23.95 4.79 -0.35
C LEU A 273 -24.25 3.31 -0.12
N LEU A 274 -25.01 3.00 0.93
CA LEU A 274 -25.41 1.62 1.23
C LEU A 274 -26.32 1.03 0.14
N ASP A 275 -27.25 1.82 -0.41
CA ASP A 275 -28.09 1.39 -1.52
C ASP A 275 -27.27 1.06 -2.77
N GLU A 276 -26.27 1.88 -3.09
CA GLU A 276 -25.38 1.65 -4.22
C GLU A 276 -24.46 0.42 -3.99
N LEU A 277 -23.87 0.29 -2.80
CA LEU A 277 -23.04 -0.87 -2.42
C LEU A 277 -23.84 -2.17 -2.42
N LYS A 278 -25.12 -2.13 -2.00
CA LYS A 278 -26.04 -3.27 -2.09
C LYS A 278 -26.19 -3.76 -3.52
N GLY A 279 -26.27 -2.85 -4.50
CA GLY A 279 -26.28 -3.20 -5.92
C GLY A 279 -25.00 -3.90 -6.39
N TYR A 280 -23.85 -3.56 -5.81
CA TYR A 280 -22.56 -4.19 -6.14
C TYR A 280 -22.37 -5.57 -5.52
N CYS A 281 -23.12 -5.91 -4.45
CA CYS A 281 -23.04 -7.23 -3.80
C CYS A 281 -23.51 -8.37 -4.70
N THR A 282 -24.26 -8.08 -5.77
CA THR A 282 -24.74 -9.06 -6.75
C THR A 282 -24.08 -8.89 -8.12
N ASP A 283 -22.89 -8.28 -8.18
CA ASP A 283 -22.11 -8.17 -9.43
C ASP A 283 -21.70 -9.57 -9.93
N VAL A 284 -21.51 -9.71 -11.24
CA VAL A 284 -21.10 -10.97 -11.89
C VAL A 284 -19.72 -11.41 -11.42
N ASN A 285 -18.86 -10.44 -11.06
CA ASN A 285 -17.54 -10.75 -10.51
C ASN A 285 -17.62 -10.94 -8.98
N ALA A 286 -17.36 -12.17 -8.53
CA ALA A 286 -17.32 -12.55 -7.12
C ALA A 286 -16.36 -11.68 -6.28
N GLU A 287 -15.19 -11.32 -6.79
CA GLU A 287 -14.23 -10.47 -6.05
C GLU A 287 -14.81 -9.06 -5.79
N THR A 288 -15.57 -8.54 -6.75
CA THR A 288 -16.22 -7.22 -6.62
C THR A 288 -17.39 -7.30 -5.64
N ALA A 289 -18.19 -8.37 -5.69
CA ALA A 289 -19.24 -8.63 -4.72
C ALA A 289 -18.69 -8.75 -3.29
N GLN A 290 -17.63 -9.53 -3.10
CA GLN A 290 -16.94 -9.69 -1.81
C GLN A 290 -16.37 -8.37 -1.29
N ALA A 291 -15.75 -7.56 -2.16
CA ALA A 291 -15.25 -6.25 -1.79
C ALA A 291 -16.39 -5.29 -1.35
N ALA A 292 -17.55 -5.35 -2.01
CA ALA A 292 -18.72 -4.56 -1.64
C ALA A 292 -19.28 -4.98 -0.26
N ILE A 293 -19.39 -6.29 -0.02
CA ILE A 293 -19.84 -6.84 1.28
C ILE A 293 -18.87 -6.42 2.40
N THR A 294 -17.56 -6.53 2.17
CA THR A 294 -16.53 -6.09 3.11
C THR A 294 -16.62 -4.59 3.37
N ALA A 295 -16.90 -3.77 2.34
CA ALA A 295 -17.10 -2.34 2.48
C ALA A 295 -18.31 -2.01 3.35
N ILE A 296 -19.44 -2.72 3.18
CA ILE A 296 -20.62 -2.60 4.05
C ILE A 296 -20.25 -2.94 5.50
N GLY A 297 -19.47 -4.00 5.73
CA GLY A 297 -18.96 -4.35 7.05
C GLY A 297 -18.17 -3.24 7.73
N ARG A 298 -17.26 -2.60 6.99
CA ARG A 298 -16.47 -1.46 7.48
C ARG A 298 -17.36 -0.26 7.86
N ILE A 299 -18.41 0.01 7.08
CA ILE A 299 -19.41 1.05 7.39
C ILE A 299 -20.24 0.68 8.62
N GLY A 300 -20.51 -0.62 8.80
CA GLY A 300 -21.25 -1.18 9.93
C GLY A 300 -20.65 -0.86 11.31
N ARG A 301 -19.36 -0.48 11.37
CA ARG A 301 -18.74 0.02 12.61
C ARG A 301 -19.48 1.24 13.18
N SER A 302 -19.92 2.14 12.31
CA SER A 302 -20.61 3.37 12.70
C SER A 302 -22.13 3.25 12.52
N TYR A 303 -22.59 2.45 11.54
CA TYR A 303 -24.00 2.32 11.17
C TYR A 303 -24.44 0.85 11.15
N SER A 304 -24.34 0.18 12.29
CA SER A 304 -24.54 -1.27 12.41
C SER A 304 -25.88 -1.76 11.89
N ASP A 305 -26.98 -1.12 12.29
CA ASP A 305 -28.32 -1.69 12.12
C ASP A 305 -28.70 -1.76 10.64
N ARG A 306 -28.48 -0.67 9.89
CA ARG A 306 -28.72 -0.62 8.43
C ARG A 306 -27.82 -1.58 7.67
N CYS A 307 -26.56 -1.73 8.09
CA CYS A 307 -25.63 -2.65 7.44
C CYS A 307 -26.05 -4.11 7.68
N LEU A 308 -26.47 -4.44 8.91
CA LEU A 308 -26.97 -5.77 9.25
C LEU A 308 -28.24 -6.11 8.47
N GLU A 309 -29.19 -5.18 8.32
CA GLU A 309 -30.39 -5.40 7.48
C GLU A 309 -30.04 -5.76 6.03
N ILE A 310 -29.00 -5.13 5.46
CA ILE A 310 -28.54 -5.47 4.11
C ILE A 310 -27.87 -6.85 4.11
N LEU A 311 -26.97 -7.11 5.06
CA LEU A 311 -26.25 -8.38 5.16
C LEU A 311 -27.20 -9.56 5.37
N THR A 312 -28.21 -9.44 6.24
CA THR A 312 -29.23 -10.48 6.44
C THR A 312 -30.07 -10.70 5.18
N GLY A 313 -30.43 -9.63 4.46
CA GLY A 313 -31.10 -9.73 3.17
C GLY A 313 -30.27 -10.47 2.11
N LEU A 314 -28.94 -10.31 2.12
CA LEU A 314 -28.03 -11.00 1.20
C LEU A 314 -27.91 -12.50 1.50
N LEU A 315 -28.00 -12.93 2.76
CA LEU A 315 -28.04 -14.36 3.12
C LEU A 315 -29.24 -15.08 2.48
N GLY A 316 -30.36 -14.38 2.31
CA GLY A 316 -31.56 -14.90 1.65
C GLY A 316 -31.36 -15.32 0.19
N LEU A 317 -30.29 -14.86 -0.49
CA LEU A 317 -29.97 -15.24 -1.86
C LEU A 317 -29.45 -16.68 -2.00
N LYS A 318 -28.97 -17.29 -0.90
CA LYS A 318 -28.44 -18.67 -0.85
C LYS A 318 -27.35 -18.96 -1.90
N GLN A 319 -26.50 -17.97 -2.21
CA GLN A 319 -25.34 -18.15 -3.09
C GLN A 319 -24.07 -18.31 -2.27
N ASP A 320 -23.34 -19.43 -2.44
CA ASP A 320 -22.18 -19.80 -1.61
C ASP A 320 -21.15 -18.67 -1.40
N HIS A 321 -20.64 -18.07 -2.50
CA HIS A 321 -19.66 -16.99 -2.43
C HIS A 321 -20.15 -15.73 -1.69
N ILE A 322 -21.45 -15.42 -1.76
CA ILE A 322 -22.06 -14.29 -1.05
C ILE A 322 -22.24 -14.66 0.42
N THR A 323 -22.82 -15.82 0.72
CA THR A 323 -23.02 -16.30 2.09
C THR A 323 -21.68 -16.36 2.82
N SER A 324 -20.63 -16.92 2.21
CA SER A 324 -19.29 -16.97 2.81
C SER A 324 -18.78 -15.59 3.19
N ALA A 325 -18.86 -14.62 2.27
CA ALA A 325 -18.39 -13.26 2.51
C ALA A 325 -19.22 -12.52 3.56
N VAL A 326 -20.54 -12.72 3.57
CA VAL A 326 -21.43 -12.13 4.57
C VAL A 326 -21.15 -12.68 5.96
N VAL A 327 -20.99 -13.99 6.11
CA VAL A 327 -20.69 -14.62 7.41
C VAL A 327 -19.33 -14.16 7.94
N GLN A 328 -18.31 -14.07 7.09
CA GLN A 328 -17.01 -13.48 7.45
C GLN A 328 -17.17 -12.03 7.92
N THR A 329 -17.96 -11.24 7.20
CA THR A 329 -18.21 -9.83 7.56
C THR A 329 -19.01 -9.67 8.85
N MET A 330 -19.96 -10.57 9.12
CA MET A 330 -20.73 -10.58 10.38
C MET A 330 -19.85 -10.96 11.57
N ARG A 331 -18.97 -11.97 11.44
CA ARG A 331 -17.95 -12.32 12.45
C ARG A 331 -17.14 -11.08 12.84
N ASP A 332 -16.60 -10.45 11.82
CA ASP A 332 -15.77 -9.26 11.88
C ASP A 332 -16.49 -8.07 12.53
N LEU A 333 -17.74 -7.82 12.13
CA LEU A 333 -18.56 -6.75 12.69
C LEU A 333 -18.91 -6.99 14.15
N VAL A 334 -19.30 -8.21 14.52
CA VAL A 334 -19.68 -8.56 15.90
C VAL A 334 -18.48 -8.48 16.85
N TRP A 335 -17.27 -8.77 16.36
CA TRP A 335 -16.06 -8.56 17.13
C TRP A 335 -15.86 -7.09 17.54
N VAL A 336 -16.06 -6.17 16.58
CA VAL A 336 -15.90 -4.73 16.80
C VAL A 336 -17.09 -4.13 17.54
N CYS A 337 -18.29 -4.60 17.24
CA CYS A 337 -19.58 -4.10 17.72
C CYS A 337 -20.38 -5.23 18.40
N PRO A 338 -20.10 -5.58 19.66
CA PRO A 338 -20.79 -6.67 20.37
C PRO A 338 -22.31 -6.47 20.51
N GLN A 339 -22.80 -5.23 20.42
CA GLN A 339 -24.22 -4.90 20.44
C GLN A 339 -25.01 -5.52 19.28
N CYS A 340 -24.33 -5.89 18.19
CA CYS A 340 -24.93 -6.51 17.01
C CYS A 340 -25.14 -8.02 17.14
N SER A 341 -24.70 -8.62 18.25
CA SER A 341 -24.65 -10.08 18.42
C SER A 341 -26.01 -10.76 18.26
N ASP A 342 -27.09 -10.18 18.79
CA ASP A 342 -28.42 -10.79 18.75
C ASP A 342 -28.94 -10.94 17.32
N THR A 343 -28.86 -9.87 16.52
CA THR A 343 -29.29 -9.87 15.12
C THR A 343 -28.50 -10.87 14.29
N VAL A 344 -27.19 -10.99 14.55
CA VAL A 344 -26.35 -11.97 13.86
C VAL A 344 -26.70 -13.39 14.27
N CYS A 345 -26.96 -13.67 15.56
CA CYS A 345 -27.36 -15.00 16.01
C CYS A 345 -28.61 -15.53 15.28
N PHE A 346 -29.63 -14.68 15.12
CA PHE A 346 -30.84 -15.05 14.37
C PHE A 346 -30.57 -15.26 12.88
N ALA A 347 -29.62 -14.54 12.30
CA ALA A 347 -29.32 -14.63 10.87
C ALA A 347 -28.51 -15.87 10.48
N LEU A 348 -27.84 -16.52 11.44
CA LEU A 348 -26.95 -17.66 11.17
C LEU A 348 -27.70 -18.97 10.92
N GLU A 349 -28.95 -19.08 11.36
CA GLU A 349 -29.74 -20.30 11.19
C GLU A 349 -29.92 -20.64 9.71
N GLY A 350 -29.50 -21.85 9.31
CA GLY A 350 -29.63 -22.34 7.93
C GLY A 350 -28.50 -21.92 6.98
N CYS A 351 -27.48 -21.20 7.46
CA CYS A 351 -26.32 -20.85 6.64
C CYS A 351 -25.45 -22.07 6.31
N GLU A 352 -25.42 -23.09 7.18
CA GLU A 352 -24.57 -24.28 7.04
C GLU A 352 -24.79 -25.06 5.73
N GLU A 353 -26.02 -25.10 5.22
CA GLU A 353 -26.38 -25.87 4.02
C GLU A 353 -25.72 -25.32 2.76
N THR A 354 -25.40 -24.02 2.75
CA THR A 354 -24.90 -23.30 1.58
C THR A 354 -23.38 -23.17 1.54
N LEU A 355 -22.70 -23.24 2.69
CA LEU A 355 -21.29 -22.89 2.83
C LEU A 355 -20.35 -24.05 2.43
N GLN A 356 -19.65 -23.87 1.32
CA GLN A 356 -18.59 -24.77 0.85
C GLN A 356 -17.19 -24.20 1.08
N ASP A 357 -17.05 -22.88 1.06
CA ASP A 357 -15.76 -22.22 1.25
C ASP A 357 -15.20 -22.38 2.68
N SER A 358 -13.90 -22.68 2.75
CA SER A 358 -13.16 -22.90 4.01
C SER A 358 -13.14 -21.67 4.92
N GLN A 359 -13.06 -20.46 4.36
CA GLN A 359 -13.04 -19.21 5.14
C GLN A 359 -14.41 -18.90 5.73
N GLY A 360 -15.47 -19.07 4.93
CA GLY A 360 -16.86 -18.97 5.40
C GLY A 360 -17.19 -19.96 6.52
N ARG A 361 -16.77 -21.22 6.37
CA ARG A 361 -16.94 -22.26 7.42
C ARG A 361 -16.19 -21.92 8.71
N GLN A 362 -14.94 -21.45 8.63
CA GLN A 362 -14.21 -20.98 9.81
C GLN A 362 -14.94 -19.84 10.52
N ALA A 363 -15.44 -18.86 9.76
CA ALA A 363 -16.19 -17.76 10.34
C ALA A 363 -17.51 -18.19 10.99
N LEU A 364 -18.23 -19.14 10.37
CA LEU A 364 -19.42 -19.74 10.96
C LEU A 364 -19.10 -20.48 12.27
N LEU A 365 -18.11 -21.36 12.25
CA LEU A 365 -17.69 -22.13 13.43
C LEU A 365 -17.27 -21.22 14.59
N TRP A 366 -16.54 -20.14 14.28
CA TRP A 366 -16.18 -19.14 15.27
C TRP A 366 -17.42 -18.49 15.90
N LEU A 367 -18.40 -18.09 15.08
CA LEU A 367 -19.64 -17.46 15.54
C LEU A 367 -20.46 -18.42 16.41
N LEU A 368 -20.60 -19.68 16.00
CA LEU A 368 -21.27 -20.72 16.78
C LEU A 368 -20.53 -21.03 18.09
N GLY A 369 -19.20 -20.99 18.09
CA GLY A 369 -18.41 -21.21 19.29
C GLY A 369 -18.54 -20.09 20.32
N VAL A 370 -18.58 -18.84 19.88
CA VAL A 370 -18.71 -17.67 20.78
C VAL A 370 -20.15 -17.45 21.24
N TYR A 371 -21.12 -17.61 20.35
CA TYR A 371 -22.53 -17.30 20.61
C TYR A 371 -23.45 -18.52 20.68
N GLY A 372 -22.89 -19.73 20.77
CA GLY A 372 -23.68 -20.97 20.79
C GLY A 372 -24.58 -21.15 22.02
N GLU A 373 -24.45 -20.32 23.07
CA GLU A 373 -25.46 -20.25 24.13
C GLU A 373 -26.80 -19.71 23.61
N ARG A 374 -26.76 -18.74 22.68
CA ARG A 374 -27.95 -18.08 22.11
C ARG A 374 -28.49 -18.81 20.87
N VAL A 375 -27.62 -19.43 20.10
CA VAL A 375 -27.99 -20.18 18.89
C VAL A 375 -28.45 -21.58 19.31
N SER A 376 -29.71 -21.92 19.01
CA SER A 376 -30.27 -23.22 19.39
C SER A 376 -29.72 -24.37 18.54
N SER A 377 -29.47 -24.12 17.24
CA SER A 377 -28.96 -25.11 16.29
C SER A 377 -27.48 -25.45 16.44
N ALA A 378 -26.71 -24.64 17.18
CA ALA A 378 -25.24 -24.74 17.23
C ALA A 378 -24.68 -26.14 17.55
N PRO A 379 -25.17 -26.89 18.56
CA PRO A 379 -24.67 -28.24 18.84
C PRO A 379 -24.88 -29.19 17.66
N TYR A 380 -26.04 -29.15 17.01
CA TYR A 380 -26.37 -30.02 15.88
C TYR A 380 -25.51 -29.71 14.66
N THR A 381 -25.32 -28.42 14.36
CA THR A 381 -24.44 -28.00 13.25
C THR A 381 -23.00 -28.43 13.52
N LEU A 382 -22.47 -28.25 14.73
CA LEU A 382 -21.12 -28.70 15.10
C LEU A 382 -20.97 -30.22 15.01
N GLU A 383 -21.98 -30.99 15.43
CA GLU A 383 -21.94 -32.44 15.34
C GLU A 383 -21.77 -32.93 13.90
N VAL A 384 -22.47 -32.32 12.94
CA VAL A 384 -22.32 -32.64 11.51
C VAL A 384 -20.88 -32.37 11.03
N PHE A 385 -20.27 -31.26 11.45
CA PHE A 385 -18.86 -30.97 11.13
C PHE A 385 -17.89 -31.96 11.79
N ILE A 386 -18.18 -32.42 13.01
CA ILE A 386 -17.37 -33.41 13.72
C ILE A 386 -17.46 -34.77 13.02
N ASP A 387 -18.65 -35.19 12.61
CA ASP A 387 -18.84 -36.46 11.88
C ASP A 387 -18.09 -36.44 10.53
N GLY A 388 -18.01 -35.27 9.89
CA GLY A 388 -17.26 -35.04 8.65
C GLY A 388 -15.77 -34.72 8.82
N VAL A 389 -15.23 -34.66 10.04
CA VAL A 389 -13.88 -34.12 10.32
C VAL A 389 -12.77 -34.85 9.56
N ARG A 390 -12.94 -36.15 9.28
CA ARG A 390 -11.98 -36.97 8.53
C ARG A 390 -11.88 -36.56 7.06
N SER A 391 -12.98 -36.10 6.48
CA SER A 391 -13.03 -35.65 5.08
C SER A 391 -12.60 -34.19 4.91
N GLU A 392 -12.52 -33.41 5.99
CA GLU A 392 -12.14 -32.00 5.92
C GLU A 392 -10.64 -31.84 5.64
N ALA A 393 -10.32 -31.23 4.50
CA ALA A 393 -8.93 -31.01 4.07
C ALA A 393 -8.28 -29.77 4.72
N SER A 394 -9.09 -28.81 5.17
CA SER A 394 -8.56 -27.53 5.66
C SER A 394 -8.25 -27.56 7.15
N LEU A 395 -6.97 -27.36 7.48
CA LEU A 395 -6.49 -27.35 8.87
C LEU A 395 -7.15 -26.25 9.71
N GLY A 396 -7.37 -25.07 9.12
CA GLY A 396 -8.01 -23.95 9.82
C GLY A 396 -9.44 -24.26 10.27
N VAL A 397 -10.21 -25.02 9.48
CA VAL A 397 -11.56 -25.46 9.90
C VAL A 397 -11.46 -26.45 11.07
N LYS A 398 -10.52 -27.39 11.05
CA LYS A 398 -10.32 -28.35 12.16
C LYS A 398 -9.94 -27.64 13.47
N MET A 399 -9.01 -26.69 13.41
CA MET A 399 -8.56 -25.90 14.57
C MET A 399 -9.70 -25.04 15.15
N GLU A 400 -10.49 -24.41 14.28
CA GLU A 400 -11.64 -23.60 14.72
C GLU A 400 -12.78 -24.47 15.22
N LEU A 401 -13.05 -25.63 14.60
CA LEU A 401 -14.02 -26.62 15.08
C LEU A 401 -13.69 -27.07 16.50
N LEU A 402 -12.43 -27.45 16.74
CA LEU A 402 -11.94 -27.83 18.05
C LEU A 402 -12.16 -26.72 19.08
N THR A 403 -11.90 -25.47 18.71
CA THR A 403 -12.08 -24.30 19.58
C THR A 403 -13.56 -24.00 19.82
N ALA A 404 -14.40 -24.10 18.80
CA ALA A 404 -15.83 -23.84 18.86
C ALA A 404 -16.57 -24.88 19.72
N THR A 405 -16.30 -26.17 19.50
CA THR A 405 -16.87 -27.26 20.31
C THR A 405 -16.43 -27.15 21.77
N MET A 406 -15.16 -26.81 21.99
CA MET A 406 -14.63 -26.59 23.33
C MET A 406 -15.32 -25.41 24.05
N ARG A 407 -15.53 -24.28 23.37
CA ARG A 407 -16.28 -23.14 23.92
C ARG A 407 -17.74 -23.50 24.19
N LEU A 408 -18.38 -24.20 23.27
CA LEU A 408 -19.77 -24.62 23.44
C LEU A 408 -19.93 -25.58 24.63
N PHE A 409 -18.97 -26.48 24.85
CA PHE A 409 -18.95 -27.38 26.00
C PHE A 409 -18.94 -26.65 27.35
N LEU A 410 -18.25 -25.52 27.43
CA LEU A 410 -18.25 -24.70 28.65
C LEU A 410 -19.59 -24.03 28.95
N CYS A 411 -20.49 -23.93 27.95
CA CYS A 411 -21.82 -23.34 28.06
C CYS A 411 -22.91 -24.42 28.18
N ARG A 412 -22.86 -25.47 27.35
CA ARG A 412 -23.85 -26.56 27.28
C ARG A 412 -23.18 -27.93 27.37
N PRO A 413 -22.74 -28.35 28.57
CA PRO A 413 -21.96 -29.58 28.73
C PRO A 413 -22.76 -30.85 28.40
N ALA A 414 -24.05 -30.89 28.75
CA ALA A 414 -24.88 -32.09 28.57
C ALA A 414 -25.04 -32.51 27.10
N GLU A 415 -25.17 -31.54 26.20
CA GLU A 415 -25.36 -31.78 24.76
C GLU A 415 -24.03 -32.09 24.06
N THR A 416 -22.93 -31.51 24.54
CA THR A 416 -21.65 -31.47 23.79
C THR A 416 -20.58 -32.43 24.31
N GLN A 417 -20.79 -33.07 25.47
CA GLN A 417 -19.79 -33.93 26.10
C GLN A 417 -19.35 -35.09 25.19
N ASP A 418 -20.30 -35.79 24.57
CA ASP A 418 -19.99 -36.94 23.70
C ASP A 418 -19.27 -36.48 22.42
N MET A 419 -19.82 -35.49 21.72
CA MET A 419 -19.22 -34.96 20.49
C MET A 419 -17.80 -34.40 20.71
N LEU A 420 -17.55 -33.71 21.83
CA LEU A 420 -16.22 -33.20 22.17
C LEU A 420 -15.25 -34.36 22.45
N GLY A 421 -15.70 -35.41 23.13
CA GLY A 421 -14.91 -36.62 23.36
C GLY A 421 -14.50 -37.30 22.05
N ARG A 422 -15.44 -37.47 21.12
CA ARG A 422 -15.19 -38.03 19.77
C ARG A 422 -14.17 -37.18 19.00
N LEU A 423 -14.35 -35.87 18.99
CA LEU A 423 -13.45 -34.93 18.31
C LEU A 423 -12.04 -34.96 18.90
N LEU A 424 -11.91 -34.90 20.23
CA LEU A 424 -10.61 -34.94 20.92
C LEU A 424 -9.88 -36.27 20.66
N HIS A 425 -10.59 -37.40 20.72
CA HIS A 425 -10.01 -38.70 20.42
C HIS A 425 -9.44 -38.74 19.00
N TYR A 426 -10.22 -38.29 18.01
CA TYR A 426 -9.76 -38.20 16.63
C TYR A 426 -8.54 -37.29 16.47
N CYS A 427 -8.58 -36.07 17.01
CA CYS A 427 -7.48 -35.10 16.88
C CYS A 427 -6.19 -35.54 17.59
N ILE A 428 -6.28 -36.33 18.67
CA ILE A 428 -5.11 -36.80 19.42
C ILE A 428 -4.50 -38.06 18.81
N GLU A 429 -5.33 -39.03 18.43
CA GLU A 429 -4.85 -40.35 17.99
C GLU A 429 -4.63 -40.44 16.48
N GLU A 430 -5.54 -39.87 15.68
CA GLU A 430 -5.62 -40.15 14.25
C GLU A 430 -5.12 -39.01 13.35
N GLU A 431 -5.14 -37.77 13.84
CA GLU A 431 -4.71 -36.62 13.05
C GLU A 431 -3.19 -36.59 12.86
N THR A 432 -2.76 -36.35 11.62
CA THR A 432 -1.34 -36.31 11.25
C THR A 432 -0.70 -34.95 11.48
N ASP A 433 -1.49 -33.87 11.45
CA ASP A 433 -0.99 -32.52 11.65
C ASP A 433 -0.68 -32.24 13.13
N MET A 434 0.56 -31.78 13.37
CA MET A 434 1.03 -31.52 14.73
C MET A 434 0.33 -30.34 15.40
N CYS A 435 -0.09 -29.31 14.64
CA CYS A 435 -0.72 -28.13 15.23
C CYS A 435 -2.10 -28.48 15.80
N VAL A 436 -2.90 -29.24 15.04
CA VAL A 436 -4.22 -29.72 15.48
C VAL A 436 -4.08 -30.63 16.70
N ARG A 437 -3.12 -31.57 16.66
CA ARG A 437 -2.84 -32.49 17.76
C ARG A 437 -2.40 -31.76 19.02
N ASP A 438 -1.49 -30.80 18.91
CA ASP A 438 -1.00 -30.01 20.04
C ASP A 438 -2.09 -29.15 20.66
N GLN A 439 -2.96 -28.54 19.83
CA GLN A 439 -4.11 -27.78 20.33
C GLN A 439 -5.11 -28.69 21.07
N ALA A 440 -5.38 -29.89 20.54
CA ALA A 440 -6.26 -30.87 21.18
C ALA A 440 -5.67 -31.35 22.53
N LEU A 441 -4.37 -31.64 22.58
CA LEU A 441 -3.68 -32.00 23.82
C LEU A 441 -3.70 -30.85 24.84
N LEU A 442 -3.54 -29.61 24.39
CA LEU A 442 -3.64 -28.43 25.23
C LEU A 442 -5.04 -28.32 25.85
N TYR A 443 -6.10 -28.42 25.05
CA TYR A 443 -7.48 -28.37 25.56
C TYR A 443 -7.82 -29.54 26.48
N TYR A 444 -7.35 -30.74 26.16
CA TYR A 444 -7.52 -31.92 27.02
C TYR A 444 -6.86 -31.71 28.39
N ARG A 445 -5.62 -31.19 28.42
CA ARG A 445 -4.92 -30.89 29.68
C ARG A 445 -5.56 -29.74 30.46
N LEU A 446 -6.06 -28.72 29.77
CA LEU A 446 -6.81 -27.62 30.38
C LEU A 446 -8.06 -28.14 31.10
N LEU A 447 -8.83 -29.03 30.46
CA LEU A 447 -10.00 -29.66 31.07
C LEU A 447 -9.63 -30.43 32.35
N HIS A 448 -8.48 -31.11 32.38
CA HIS A 448 -7.96 -31.77 33.59
C HIS A 448 -7.59 -30.79 34.70
N CYS A 449 -7.14 -29.58 34.38
CA CYS A 449 -6.85 -28.54 35.38
C CYS A 449 -8.13 -27.93 35.98
N GLY A 450 -9.26 -28.00 35.27
CA GLY A 450 -10.58 -27.57 35.76
C GLY A 450 -11.33 -26.67 34.78
N ILE A 451 -12.67 -26.70 34.87
CA ILE A 451 -13.58 -26.00 33.96
C ILE A 451 -13.44 -24.47 34.07
N GLU A 452 -13.30 -23.94 35.30
CA GLU A 452 -13.21 -22.49 35.52
C GLU A 452 -11.91 -21.90 34.98
N GLU A 453 -10.77 -22.58 35.16
CA GLU A 453 -9.49 -22.13 34.59
C GLU A 453 -9.51 -22.19 33.07
N THR A 454 -10.12 -23.24 32.52
CA THR A 454 -10.33 -23.39 31.08
C THR A 454 -11.20 -22.26 30.52
N ARG A 455 -12.26 -21.88 31.24
CA ARG A 455 -13.13 -20.76 30.88
C ARG A 455 -12.36 -19.44 30.86
N LYS A 456 -11.52 -19.16 31.86
CA LYS A 456 -10.69 -17.95 31.90
C LYS A 456 -9.76 -17.84 30.69
N VAL A 457 -9.13 -18.94 30.28
CA VAL A 457 -8.20 -18.97 29.14
C VAL A 457 -8.92 -18.79 27.80
N LEU A 458 -10.10 -19.38 27.62
CA LEU A 458 -10.83 -19.37 26.35
C LEU A 458 -11.74 -18.15 26.16
N GLN A 459 -12.24 -17.54 27.23
CA GLN A 459 -13.06 -16.33 27.19
C GLN A 459 -12.24 -15.04 27.14
N GLY A 460 -10.92 -15.10 27.29
CA GLY A 460 -10.06 -13.94 27.08
C GLY A 460 -10.23 -13.40 25.66
N ARG A 461 -10.54 -12.10 25.51
CA ARG A 461 -10.53 -11.43 24.20
C ARG A 461 -9.11 -11.48 23.65
N ARG A 462 -8.80 -12.47 22.82
CA ARG A 462 -7.56 -12.48 22.03
C ARG A 462 -7.70 -11.39 20.97
N SER A 463 -6.91 -10.34 21.04
CA SER A 463 -6.77 -9.41 19.93
C SER A 463 -6.38 -10.19 18.67
N ASP A 464 -7.30 -10.39 17.74
CA ASP A 464 -6.97 -10.95 16.44
C ASP A 464 -6.26 -9.85 15.63
N PRO A 465 -4.96 -10.00 15.31
CA PRO A 465 -4.24 -9.00 14.53
C PRO A 465 -4.82 -8.83 13.11
N SER A 466 -5.54 -9.84 12.58
CA SER A 466 -6.21 -9.74 11.27
C SER A 466 -7.41 -8.78 11.27
N LEU A 467 -8.00 -8.51 12.45
CA LEU A 467 -9.11 -7.57 12.61
C LEU A 467 -8.66 -6.10 12.71
N GLY A 468 -7.34 -5.85 12.65
CA GLY A 468 -6.79 -4.50 12.50
C GLY A 468 -7.33 -3.76 11.27
N VAL A 469 -7.84 -4.49 10.27
CA VAL A 469 -8.49 -3.95 9.06
C VAL A 469 -9.80 -3.19 9.36
N LEU A 470 -10.50 -3.52 10.45
CA LEU A 470 -11.76 -2.89 10.87
C LEU A 470 -11.56 -1.85 11.98
N ILE A 471 -10.41 -1.88 12.63
CA ILE A 471 -9.97 -0.84 13.55
C ILE A 471 -9.50 0.32 12.69
N GLY A 472 -10.45 1.19 12.34
CA GLY A 472 -10.23 2.36 11.48
C GLY A 472 -8.88 3.02 11.81
N ARG A 473 -8.07 3.24 10.77
CA ARG A 473 -6.72 3.76 10.95
C ARG A 473 -6.81 5.17 11.53
N PRO A 474 -6.02 5.50 12.58
CA PRO A 474 -5.94 6.88 13.05
C PRO A 474 -5.44 7.78 11.92
N ALA A 475 -5.86 9.03 11.93
CA ALA A 475 -5.41 9.99 10.93
C ALA A 475 -3.88 10.12 10.97
N GLU A 476 -3.24 9.86 9.84
CA GLU A 476 -1.78 9.91 9.71
C GLU A 476 -1.37 11.36 9.39
N PRO A 477 -0.38 11.94 10.11
CA PRO A 477 0.12 13.27 9.77
C PRO A 477 0.80 13.24 8.40
N VAL A 478 0.62 14.34 7.65
CA VAL A 478 1.16 14.51 6.28
C VAL A 478 2.66 14.23 6.20
N SER A 479 3.40 14.50 7.28
CA SER A 479 4.85 14.25 7.38
C SER A 479 5.26 12.78 7.19
N GLN A 480 4.37 11.82 7.47
CA GLN A 480 4.68 10.39 7.35
C GLN A 480 4.75 9.92 5.89
N TRP A 481 3.90 10.46 5.01
CA TRP A 481 3.78 10.00 3.62
C TRP A 481 4.15 11.06 2.57
N ALA A 482 4.34 12.33 2.94
CA ALA A 482 4.67 13.39 1.97
C ALA A 482 5.89 13.07 1.08
N ARG A 483 6.88 12.36 1.63
CA ARG A 483 8.08 11.93 0.90
C ARG A 483 7.80 10.84 -0.12
N SER A 484 6.79 10.00 0.14
CA SER A 484 6.42 8.88 -0.72
C SER A 484 5.26 9.20 -1.68
N PHE A 485 4.64 10.38 -1.57
CA PHE A 485 3.48 10.78 -2.38
C PHE A 485 3.72 10.61 -3.89
N ASN A 486 4.83 11.12 -4.43
CA ASN A 486 5.13 11.03 -5.87
C ASN A 486 6.08 9.84 -6.17
N THR A 487 5.85 8.70 -5.52
CA THR A 487 6.60 7.45 -5.72
C THR A 487 5.64 6.30 -6.05
N LEU A 488 6.15 5.08 -6.21
CA LEU A 488 5.31 3.89 -6.43
C LEU A 488 4.75 3.30 -5.12
N GLU A 489 5.15 3.82 -3.96
CA GLU A 489 4.71 3.32 -2.65
C GLU A 489 3.18 3.40 -2.45
N PRO A 490 2.47 4.48 -2.85
CA PRO A 490 1.01 4.55 -2.74
C PRO A 490 0.29 3.44 -3.53
N LEU A 491 0.93 2.91 -4.57
CA LEU A 491 0.39 1.81 -5.37
C LEU A 491 0.61 0.44 -4.70
N ARG A 492 1.72 0.30 -3.95
CA ARG A 492 2.08 -0.94 -3.23
C ARG A 492 1.24 -1.19 -1.99
N GLN A 493 0.64 -0.16 -1.40
CA GLN A 493 -0.20 -0.33 -0.20
C GLN A 493 -1.50 -1.13 -0.44
N GLY A 494 -1.71 -1.67 -1.65
CA GLY A 494 -2.70 -2.72 -1.91
C GLY A 494 -2.22 -4.16 -1.73
N SER A 495 -0.92 -4.41 -1.51
CA SER A 495 -0.35 -5.77 -1.42
C SER A 495 0.18 -6.14 -0.04
N ILE A 496 -0.12 -5.36 1.01
CA ILE A 496 0.17 -5.74 2.40
C ILE A 496 -1.14 -6.18 3.06
N GLU A 497 -1.71 -7.29 2.59
CA GLU A 497 -2.62 -8.14 3.38
C GLU A 497 -2.24 -9.63 3.23
N THR A 498 -1.01 -9.93 2.79
CA THR A 498 -0.38 -11.27 2.84
C THR A 498 1.09 -11.17 3.21
N GLU A 499 1.42 -10.37 4.23
CA GLU A 499 2.67 -10.65 4.95
C GLU A 499 2.38 -11.77 5.95
N SER A 500 2.87 -12.96 5.63
CA SER A 500 3.25 -13.95 6.62
C SER A 500 4.27 -13.31 7.55
N VAL A 501 3.79 -12.56 8.55
CA VAL A 501 4.62 -12.11 9.66
C VAL A 501 5.11 -13.39 10.33
N SER A 502 6.42 -13.58 10.23
CA SER A 502 7.16 -14.66 10.85
C SER A 502 6.71 -14.83 12.31
N ARG A 503 6.55 -16.10 12.70
CA ARG A 503 6.42 -16.54 14.09
C ARG A 503 7.59 -15.95 14.90
N GLY A 504 7.36 -14.81 15.52
CA GLY A 504 8.22 -14.19 16.51
C GLY A 504 7.39 -13.94 17.76
N SER A 505 7.75 -14.63 18.83
CA SER A 505 7.10 -14.63 20.13
C SER A 505 6.74 -13.22 20.62
N PRO A 506 5.57 -13.00 21.25
CA PRO A 506 5.30 -11.73 21.91
C PRO A 506 6.23 -11.62 23.13
N GLU A 507 7.14 -10.65 23.09
CA GLU A 507 7.86 -10.21 24.27
C GLU A 507 6.84 -9.70 25.28
N HIS A 508 6.70 -10.45 26.38
CA HIS A 508 5.96 -10.00 27.55
C HIS A 508 6.62 -8.73 28.09
N THR A 509 5.90 -7.61 28.01
CA THR A 509 6.17 -6.44 28.86
C THR A 509 5.88 -6.87 30.29
N MET A 510 6.94 -7.24 31.02
CA MET A 510 6.85 -7.45 32.47
C MET A 510 6.49 -6.13 33.13
N PHE A 511 5.33 -6.11 33.78
CA PHE A 511 5.03 -5.17 34.85
C PHE A 511 6.02 -5.47 35.99
N ASP A 512 7.00 -4.59 36.21
CA ASP A 512 7.84 -4.59 37.42
C ASP A 512 7.01 -4.08 38.62
N PRO A 513 6.73 -4.91 39.64
CA PRO A 513 6.34 -4.38 40.94
C PRO A 513 7.60 -3.95 41.69
N LYS A 514 7.62 -2.71 42.18
CA LYS A 514 8.70 -2.18 43.03
C LYS A 514 9.06 -3.16 44.16
N PRO A 515 10.36 -3.40 44.42
CA PRO A 515 10.76 -4.28 45.51
C PRO A 515 10.62 -3.54 46.85
N ASN A 516 9.82 -4.10 47.75
CA ASN A 516 9.90 -3.76 49.17
C ASN A 516 11.23 -4.32 49.71
N ALA A 517 12.11 -3.42 50.15
CA ALA A 517 13.23 -3.77 50.99
C ALA A 517 12.68 -4.25 52.33
N ASP A 518 12.75 -5.56 52.56
CA ASP A 518 12.96 -6.22 53.84
C ASP A 518 12.58 -7.69 53.67
N LEU A 519 13.59 -8.55 53.46
CA LEU A 519 13.70 -9.91 54.00
C LEU A 519 14.98 -10.55 53.46
N SER A 520 15.83 -10.93 54.41
CA SER A 520 17.19 -11.46 54.24
C SER A 520 17.23 -12.80 53.50
N ASN A 521 18.12 -12.87 52.51
CA ASN A 521 18.60 -14.08 51.85
C ASN A 521 19.31 -15.02 52.84
N THR A 522 18.75 -16.20 53.05
CA THR A 522 19.53 -17.41 53.38
C THR A 522 18.83 -18.59 52.73
N LEU A 523 19.50 -19.25 51.79
CA LEU A 523 19.60 -20.72 51.65
C LEU A 523 20.31 -21.06 50.33
N ASP A 524 21.62 -21.27 50.44
CA ASP A 524 22.43 -22.00 49.46
C ASP A 524 21.94 -23.46 49.37
N CYS A 525 21.56 -23.89 48.16
CA CYS A 525 21.26 -25.29 47.86
C CYS A 525 22.26 -25.84 46.84
N SER A 526 23.49 -26.11 47.31
CA SER A 526 24.43 -26.98 46.60
C SER A 526 24.92 -28.05 47.56
N ARG A 527 24.20 -29.18 47.63
CA ARG A 527 24.65 -30.52 48.03
C ARG A 527 23.41 -31.39 48.18
N ILE A 528 23.28 -32.40 47.32
CA ILE A 528 22.97 -33.81 47.63
C ILE A 528 22.81 -34.49 46.26
N GLU A 529 23.93 -35.01 45.76
CA GLU A 529 23.93 -36.18 44.90
C GLU A 529 24.39 -37.38 45.73
N LYS A 530 23.82 -38.54 45.41
CA LYS A 530 24.05 -39.89 45.94
C LYS A 530 23.27 -40.22 47.19
N VAL A 531 22.34 -41.19 47.04
CA VAL A 531 22.39 -42.52 47.67
C VAL A 531 21.01 -43.19 47.50
N HIS A 532 20.95 -44.20 46.60
CA HIS A 532 20.18 -45.46 46.65
C HIS A 532 19.53 -45.90 45.32
N SER A 533 20.25 -46.78 44.60
CA SER A 533 19.64 -48.00 44.06
C SER A 533 20.56 -49.18 44.43
N GLY A 534 19.94 -50.21 45.02
CA GLY A 534 20.61 -51.44 45.41
C GLY A 534 19.69 -52.61 45.11
N LYS A 535 19.90 -53.23 43.95
CA LYS A 535 19.93 -54.68 43.68
C LYS A 535 20.10 -54.90 42.18
#